data_AF-A0A1G7SWL2-F1
#
_entry.id   AF-A0A1G7SWL2-F1
#
_cell.length_a   1.000
_cell.length_b   1.000
_cell.length_c   1.000
_cell.angle_alpha   90.00
_cell.angle_beta   90.00
_cell.angle_gamma   90.00
#
_symmetry.space_group_name_H-M   'P 1'
#
loop_
_entity.id
_entity.type
_entity.pdbx_description
1 polymer ?
#
loop_
_entity_poly.entity_id
_entity_poly.type
_entity_poly.pdbx_seq_one_letter_code
_entity_poly.pdbx_strand_id
1 'polypeptide(L)' 'MPEEAMHADDRLEALLEKVRQRENLDTTEQAAEWLLRRRLRKGVAGLTGRGRALHAVPTGGRR' A
#
# COMPACT_ATOMS: atom_id res chain seq x y z
N MET A 1 -0.37 13.66 2.38
CA MET A 1 -1.68 12.97 2.44
C MET A 1 -2.61 13.89 3.22
N PRO A 2 -3.91 14.00 2.89
CA PRO A 2 -4.84 14.77 3.70
C PRO A 2 -4.80 14.27 5.16
N GLU A 3 -4.87 15.20 6.11
CA GLU A 3 -4.77 14.93 7.55
C GLU A 3 -6.16 14.63 8.14
N GLU A 4 -6.79 13.57 7.64
CA GLU A 4 -8.09 13.10 8.14
C GLU A 4 -7.88 12.14 9.31
N ALA A 5 -8.48 12.44 10.46
CA ALA A 5 -8.47 11.56 11.61
C ALA A 5 -9.33 10.33 11.34
N MET A 6 -8.72 9.15 11.33
CA MET A 6 -9.44 7.89 11.32
C MET A 6 -9.61 7.39 12.76
N HIS A 7 -10.85 7.23 13.21
CA HIS A 7 -11.10 6.57 14.49
C HIS A 7 -10.75 5.08 14.38
N ALA A 8 -9.79 4.66 15.19
CA ALA A 8 -9.42 3.26 15.36
C ALA A 8 -10.12 2.70 16.60
N ASP A 9 -10.44 1.40 16.58
CA ASP A 9 -10.81 0.68 17.79
C ASP A 9 -9.55 0.19 18.53
N ASP A 10 -9.70 -0.16 19.81
CA ASP A 10 -8.58 -0.62 20.67
C ASP A 10 -7.80 -1.80 20.06
N ARG A 11 -8.49 -2.64 19.29
CA ARG A 11 -7.88 -3.80 18.63
C ARG A 11 -6.95 -3.36 17.50
N LEU A 12 -7.39 -2.39 16.69
CA LEU A 12 -6.60 -1.82 15.62
C LEU A 12 -5.40 -1.06 16.20
N GLU A 13 -5.59 -0.27 17.26
CA GLU A 13 -4.49 0.42 17.96
C GLU A 13 -3.41 -0.56 18.45
N ALA A 14 -3.82 -1.65 19.10
CA ALA A 14 -2.90 -2.68 19.58
C ALA A 14 -2.12 -3.38 18.43
N LEU A 15 -2.72 -3.50 17.24
CA LEU A 15 -2.03 -4.02 16.05
C LEU A 15 -1.04 -3.00 15.48
N LEU A 16 -1.43 -1.73 15.41
CA LEU A 16 -0.57 -0.65 14.93
C LEU A 16 0.65 -0.47 15.83
N GLU A 17 0.49 -0.56 17.15
CA GLU A 17 1.60 -0.46 18.09
C GLU A 17 2.63 -1.59 17.91
N LYS A 18 2.16 -2.82 17.69
CA LYS A 18 3.05 -3.96 17.38
C LYS A 18 3.85 -3.72 16.10
N VAL A 19 3.23 -3.12 15.09
CA VAL A 19 3.92 -2.79 13.83
C VAL A 19 4.89 -1.63 14.03
N ARG A 20 4.50 -0.59 14.78
CA ARG A 20 5.35 0.56 15.11
C ARG A 20 6.65 0.10 15.75
N GLN A 21 6.56 -0.77 16.76
CA GLN A 21 7.74 -1.34 17.43
C GLN A 21 8.57 -2.22 16.51
N ARG A 22 7.93 -3.11 15.73
CA ARG A 22 8.65 -4.06 14.85
C ARG A 22 9.41 -3.35 13.72
N GLU A 23 8.81 -2.31 13.14
CA GLU A 23 9.38 -1.58 12.01
C GLU A 23 10.15 -0.33 12.45
N ASN A 24 10.30 -0.11 13.77
CA ASN A 24 10.99 1.02 14.39
C ASN A 24 10.50 2.38 13.85
N LEU A 25 9.19 2.61 13.98
CA LEU A 25 8.51 3.83 13.55
C LEU A 25 8.23 4.74 14.75
N ASP A 26 8.12 6.04 14.49
CA ASP A 26 7.96 7.02 15.57
C ASP A 26 6.52 7.04 16.08
N THR A 27 5.54 6.95 15.16
CA THR A 27 4.12 7.10 15.50
C THR A 27 3.26 5.96 14.95
N THR A 28 2.08 5.78 15.55
CA THR A 28 1.06 4.82 15.12
C THR A 28 0.50 5.15 13.72
N GLU A 29 0.42 6.43 13.36
CA GLU A 29 0.02 6.88 12.01
C GLU A 29 1.03 6.41 10.96
N GLN A 30 2.33 6.50 11.27
CA GLN A 30 3.37 5.96 10.39
C GLN A 30 3.23 4.45 10.21
N ALA A 31 2.84 3.71 11.27
CA ALA A 31 2.58 2.28 11.18
C ALA A 31 1.38 1.95 10.29
N ALA A 32 0.30 2.74 10.38
CA ALA A 32 -0.87 2.61 9.52
C ALA A 32 -0.51 2.87 8.05
N GLU A 33 0.22 3.96 7.78
CA GLU A 33 0.72 4.28 6.44
C GLU A 33 1.63 3.17 5.89
N TRP A 34 2.54 2.64 6.72
CA TRP A 34 3.44 1.57 6.33
C TRP A 34 2.69 0.31 5.90
N LEU A 35 1.66 -0.11 6.67
CA LEU A 35 0.82 -1.26 6.34
C LEU A 35 0.05 -1.06 5.04
N LEU A 36 -0.56 0.11 4.86
CA LEU A 36 -1.30 0.48 3.65
C LEU A 36 -0.38 0.41 2.42
N ARG A 37 0.78 1.07 2.48
CA ARG A 37 1.78 1.06 1.40
C ARG A 37 2.24 -0.36 1.09
N ARG A 38 2.46 -1.20 2.10
CA ARG A 38 2.85 -2.60 1.92
C ARG A 38 1.76 -3.42 1.21
N ARG A 39 0.50 -3.27 1.62
CA ARG A 39 -0.64 -3.96 1.02
C ARG A 39 -0.86 -3.53 -0.43
N LEU A 40 -0.74 -2.22 -0.70
CA LEU A 40 -0.87 -1.65 -2.03
C LEU A 40 0.23 -2.16 -2.97
N ARG A 41 1.50 -2.13 -2.56
CA ARG A 41 2.60 -2.68 -3.38
C ARG A 41 2.35 -4.14 -3.78
N LYS A 42 1.88 -4.97 -2.85
CA LYS A 42 1.54 -6.38 -3.14
C LYS A 42 0.33 -6.50 -4.08
N GLY A 43 -0.70 -5.69 -3.88
CA GLY A 43 -1.91 -5.68 -4.71
C GLY A 43 -1.64 -5.22 -6.14
N VAL A 44 -0.93 -4.10 -6.28
CA VAL A 44 -0.52 -3.53 -7.58
C VAL A 44 0.29 -4.55 -8.37
N ALA A 45 1.30 -5.19 -7.76
CA ALA A 45 2.09 -6.22 -8.46
C ALA A 45 1.25 -7.41 -8.96
N GLY A 46 0.13 -7.74 -8.29
CA GLY A 46 -0.81 -8.76 -8.74
C GLY A 46 -1.71 -8.30 -9.90
N LEU A 47 -2.15 -7.04 -9.87
CA LEU A 47 -3.06 -6.47 -10.86
C LEU A 47 -2.35 -6.04 -12.15
N THR A 48 -1.18 -5.41 -12.05
CA THR A 48 -0.43 -4.84 -13.18
C THR A 48 0.74 -5.73 -13.62
N GLY A 49 0.94 -6.87 -12.97
CA GLY A 49 2.13 -7.70 -13.13
C GLY A 49 3.37 -7.13 -12.44
N ARG A 50 4.49 -7.88 -12.48
CA ARG A 50 5.75 -7.59 -11.76
C ARG A 50 6.57 -6.43 -12.36
N GLY A 51 5.99 -5.24 -12.51
CA GLY A 51 6.71 -4.06 -13.01
C GLY A 51 7.16 -4.22 -14.47
N ARG A 52 6.37 -4.92 -15.28
CA ARG A 52 6.64 -5.08 -16.71
C ARG A 52 6.31 -3.75 -17.41
N ALA A 53 7.19 -3.31 -18.31
CA ALA A 53 6.89 -2.17 -19.17
C ALA A 53 5.62 -2.48 -19.98
N LEU A 54 4.67 -1.54 -19.99
CA LEU A 54 3.52 -1.62 -20.89
C LEU A 54 4.01 -1.26 -22.29
N HIS A 55 3.99 -2.22 -23.20
CA HIS A 55 4.30 -1.99 -24.61
C HIS A 55 3.01 -1.70 -25.36
N ALA A 56 3.02 -0.65 -26.18
CA ALA A 56 1.92 -0.38 -27.09
C ALA A 56 1.77 -1.55 -28.06
N VAL A 57 0.57 -2.14 -28.13
CA VAL A 57 0.25 -3.12 -29.17
C VAL A 57 -0.04 -2.34 -30.45
N PRO A 58 0.72 -2.53 -31.54
CA PRO A 58 0.43 -1.85 -32.79
C PRO A 58 -0.93 -2.36 -33.29
N THR A 59 -1.94 -1.49 -33.33
CA THR A 59 -3.19 -1.77 -34.04
C THR A 59 -2.93 -1.70 -35.54
N GLY A 60 -2.18 -2.66 -36.06
CA GLY A 60 -1.83 -2.81 -37.47
C GLY A 60 -2.86 -3.66 -38.19
N GLY A 61 -4.07 -3.15 -38.35
CA GLY A 61 -5.05 -3.72 -39.28
C GLY A 61 -4.71 -3.30 -40.71
N ARG A 62 -3.86 -4.07 -41.40
CA ARG A 62 -3.87 -4.11 -42.87
C ARG A 62 -4.69 -5.31 -43.31
N ARG A 63 -5.92 -5.06 -43.75
CA ARG A 63 -6.60 -5.84 -44.80
C ARG A 63 -7.48 -4.90 -45.59
#